data_AF-A0A6A3GIP8-F1
#
_entry.id   AF-A0A6A3GIP8-F1
#
_cell.length_a   1.000
_cell.length_b   1.000
_cell.length_c   1.000
_cell.angle_alpha   90.00
_cell.angle_beta   90.00
_cell.angle_gamma   90.00
#
_symmetry.space_group_name_H-M   'P 1'
#
loop_
_entity.id
_entity.type
_entity.pdbx_description
1 polymer ?
#
loop_
_entity_poly.entity_id
_entity_poly.type
_entity_poly.pdbx_seq_one_letter_code
_entity_poly.pdbx_strand_id
1 'polypeptide(L)'
;MVKLFCAIVGVAGNPFSVLVDEGDSVDELKKAIKEAKVYGFPADELELFLAKKVKGRGAWVTEEEAKSGVGNTTDLKPLKSVRAKLRVVGLSDEDVGGVDENEEAQERGPVNVLVVVPTDKRAASDHFPALFPEKKRRVDLRVAYAGPLHVDEFSVPMETIAAFNDIQAGFSMEGSCGPLYMLYGPRQFGKSTIAHRIVNWIAADPQMSDVECIFIELRTSNVRDAATFWTSLGMRIEPDSVCPDENAFIKLATRGQRRFCLIVDEMDHLFDNKDLAKTFLSVLRTWKAASYFCGFLGVGSHDLVHHYKVFRGDMKSSPFNVGNMIKSRFDAQLQIIQVVLLASLGR
;
A
#
# COMPACT_ATOMS: atom_id res chain seq x y z
N MET A 1 5.06 -17.46 16.65
CA MET A 1 4.01 -16.58 16.07
C MET A 1 2.65 -17.04 16.55
N VAL A 2 1.92 -16.14 17.21
CA VAL A 2 0.60 -16.33 17.84
C VAL A 2 -0.39 -15.37 17.17
N LYS A 3 -1.60 -15.85 16.89
CA LYS A 3 -2.70 -15.02 16.39
C LYS A 3 -3.59 -14.59 17.55
N LEU A 4 -3.66 -13.28 17.82
CA LEU A 4 -4.47 -12.72 18.88
C LEU A 4 -5.70 -12.03 18.31
N PHE A 5 -6.87 -12.25 18.92
CA PHE A 5 -8.08 -11.50 18.59
C PHE A 5 -8.26 -10.32 19.55
N CYS A 6 -8.59 -9.16 18.99
CA CYS A 6 -8.69 -7.88 19.68
C CYS A 6 -10.05 -7.24 19.46
N ALA A 7 -10.61 -6.59 20.49
CA ALA A 7 -11.84 -5.80 20.35
C ALA A 7 -11.69 -4.43 21.01
N ILE A 8 -12.45 -3.44 20.54
CA ILE A 8 -12.40 -2.06 21.02
C ILE A 8 -13.44 -1.86 22.12
N VAL A 9 -13.04 -1.31 23.26
CA VAL A 9 -13.92 -1.06 24.40
C VAL A 9 -14.85 0.11 24.14
N GLY A 10 -16.14 -0.09 24.38
CA GLY A 10 -17.19 0.92 24.19
C GLY A 10 -17.58 1.20 22.74
N VAL A 11 -17.13 0.38 21.79
CA VAL A 11 -17.54 0.44 20.37
C VAL A 11 -18.12 -0.92 20.00
N ALA A 12 -19.38 -0.95 19.57
CA ALA A 12 -19.99 -2.14 19.02
C ALA A 12 -19.33 -2.45 17.67
N GLY A 13 -18.72 -3.63 17.53
CA GLY A 13 -18.02 -3.99 16.30
C GLY A 13 -17.33 -5.34 16.35
N ASN A 14 -16.98 -5.85 15.17
CA ASN A 14 -16.34 -7.16 15.06
C ASN A 14 -14.91 -7.12 15.64
N PRO A 15 -14.51 -8.15 16.42
CA PRO A 15 -13.12 -8.35 16.78
C PRO A 15 -12.22 -8.46 15.54
N PHE A 16 -10.96 -8.10 15.69
CA PHE A 16 -9.95 -8.15 14.62
C PHE A 16 -8.71 -8.89 15.10
N SER A 17 -8.03 -9.59 14.19
CA SER A 17 -6.84 -10.36 14.55
C SER A 17 -5.54 -9.60 14.31
N VAL A 18 -4.55 -9.79 15.18
CA VAL A 18 -3.16 -9.37 15.00
C VAL A 18 -2.23 -10.57 15.13
N LEU A 19 -1.17 -10.59 14.33
CA LEU A 19 -0.12 -11.62 14.37
C LEU A 19 1.10 -11.05 15.07
N VAL A 20 1.55 -11.72 16.13
CA VAL A 20 2.68 -11.30 16.97
C VAL A 20 3.49 -12.52 17.39
N ASP A 21 4.72 -12.34 17.86
CA ASP A 21 5.47 -13.43 18.49
C ASP A 21 5.23 -13.46 20.01
N GLU A 22 5.18 -14.64 20.61
CA GLU A 22 5.02 -14.78 22.07
C GLU A 22 6.21 -14.22 22.87
N GLY A 23 7.36 -14.06 22.19
CA GLY A 23 8.54 -13.36 22.69
C GLY A 23 8.47 -11.85 22.64
N ASP A 24 7.52 -11.29 21.88
CA ASP A 24 7.30 -9.86 21.76
C ASP A 24 6.83 -9.26 23.09
N SER A 25 7.00 -7.96 23.20
CA SER A 25 6.60 -7.13 24.33
C SER A 25 5.21 -6.53 24.15
N VAL A 26 4.61 -6.04 25.24
CA VAL A 26 3.34 -5.30 25.18
C VAL A 26 3.46 -4.04 24.30
N ASP A 27 4.64 -3.41 24.21
CA ASP A 27 4.90 -2.29 23.28
C ASP A 27 4.71 -2.69 21.82
N GLU A 28 5.29 -3.83 21.44
CA GLU A 28 5.22 -4.37 20.08
C GLU A 28 3.77 -4.76 19.74
N LEU A 29 3.02 -5.31 20.70
CA LEU A 29 1.59 -5.56 20.55
C LEU A 29 0.79 -4.26 20.33
N LYS A 30 1.08 -3.19 21.08
CA LYS A 30 0.44 -1.87 20.86
C LYS A 30 0.73 -1.33 19.46
N LYS A 31 1.97 -1.46 18.97
CA LYS A 31 2.35 -1.06 17.60
C LYS A 31 1.62 -1.88 16.55
N ALA A 32 1.55 -3.20 16.72
CA ALA A 32 0.82 -4.09 15.81
C ALA A 32 -0.67 -3.74 15.72
N ILE A 33 -1.32 -3.44 16.86
CA ILE A 33 -2.72 -3.01 16.89
C ILE A 33 -2.91 -1.67 16.19
N LYS A 34 -2.02 -0.71 16.43
CA LYS A 34 -2.05 0.59 15.75
C LYS A 34 -1.90 0.44 14.23
N GLU A 35 -0.97 -0.39 13.78
CA GLU A 35 -0.76 -0.66 12.35
C GLU A 35 -1.99 -1.34 11.73
N ALA A 36 -2.58 -2.31 12.42
CA ALA A 36 -3.76 -3.05 11.95
C ALA A 36 -5.01 -2.17 11.81
N LYS A 37 -5.20 -1.18 12.70
CA LYS A 37 -6.35 -0.25 12.67
C LYS A 37 -6.03 1.12 12.07
N VAL A 38 -4.76 1.35 11.69
CA VAL A 38 -4.26 2.60 11.12
C VAL A 38 -4.62 3.82 11.99
N TYR A 39 -4.43 3.71 13.31
CA TYR A 39 -4.70 4.83 14.21
C TYR A 39 -3.72 5.99 13.95
N GLY A 40 -4.25 7.21 13.85
CA GLY A 40 -3.46 8.43 13.62
C GLY A 40 -2.66 8.93 14.83
N PHE A 41 -2.78 8.28 16.00
CA PHE A 41 -2.13 8.68 17.24
C PHE A 41 -1.02 7.69 17.66
N PRO A 42 -0.06 8.10 18.49
CA PRO A 42 0.99 7.25 19.04
C PRO A 42 0.46 5.95 19.70
N ALA A 43 1.17 4.82 19.52
CA ALA A 43 0.69 3.51 19.97
C ALA A 43 0.65 3.38 21.50
N ASP A 44 1.48 4.16 22.20
CA ASP A 44 1.56 4.25 23.66
C ASP A 44 0.28 4.81 24.30
N GLU A 45 -0.52 5.58 23.55
CA GLU A 45 -1.82 6.08 23.99
C GLU A 45 -2.91 4.99 24.03
N LEU A 46 -2.67 3.81 23.45
CA LEU A 46 -3.58 2.67 23.60
C LEU A 46 -3.46 2.07 24.99
N GLU A 47 -4.59 1.80 25.65
CA GLU A 47 -4.60 0.94 26.84
C GLU A 47 -5.09 -0.45 26.46
N LEU A 48 -4.33 -1.47 26.89
CA LEU A 48 -4.62 -2.86 26.58
C LEU A 48 -5.00 -3.61 27.86
N PHE A 49 -6.02 -4.45 27.75
CA PHE A 49 -6.51 -5.31 28.82
C PHE A 49 -6.57 -6.75 28.33
N LEU A 50 -6.23 -7.69 29.20
CA LEU A 50 -6.48 -9.10 28.92
C LEU A 50 -7.98 -9.35 28.94
N ALA A 51 -8.51 -9.92 27.86
CA ALA A 51 -9.95 -10.15 27.69
C ALA A 51 -10.46 -11.40 28.44
N LYS A 52 -9.73 -11.87 29.47
CA LYS A 52 -10.22 -12.87 30.41
C LYS A 52 -11.07 -12.20 31.47
N LYS A 53 -12.29 -12.72 31.65
CA LYS A 53 -13.19 -12.36 32.75
C LYS A 53 -12.48 -12.62 34.09
N VAL A 54 -12.86 -11.92 35.15
CA VAL A 54 -12.31 -12.12 36.50
C VAL A 54 -10.77 -11.94 36.56
N LYS A 55 -10.29 -10.72 36.23
CA LYS A 55 -8.89 -10.29 36.38
C LYS A 55 -7.83 -11.26 35.83
N GLY A 56 -8.08 -11.83 34.66
CA GLY A 56 -7.09 -12.67 33.98
C GLY A 56 -7.15 -14.17 34.29
N ARG A 57 -8.18 -14.65 34.98
CA ARG A 57 -8.30 -16.07 35.40
C ARG A 57 -9.60 -16.77 34.97
N GLY A 58 -10.59 -16.04 34.50
CA GLY A 58 -11.85 -16.58 33.99
C GLY A 58 -11.83 -16.85 32.50
N ALA A 59 -13.00 -17.21 31.96
CA ALA A 59 -13.22 -17.41 30.53
C ALA A 59 -12.89 -16.15 29.72
N TRP A 60 -12.48 -16.34 28.48
CA TRP A 60 -12.33 -15.25 27.51
C TRP A 60 -13.68 -14.60 27.21
N VAL A 61 -13.65 -13.32 26.83
CA VAL A 61 -14.79 -12.64 26.19
C VAL A 61 -14.99 -13.29 24.82
N THR A 62 -16.23 -13.60 24.45
CA THR A 62 -16.53 -14.18 23.13
C THR A 62 -16.66 -13.09 22.06
N GLU A 63 -16.56 -13.45 20.77
CA GLU A 63 -16.80 -12.47 19.71
C GLU A 63 -18.21 -11.88 19.77
N GLU A 64 -19.23 -12.69 20.09
CA GLU A 64 -20.61 -12.23 20.32
C GLU A 64 -20.68 -11.12 21.39
N GLU A 65 -20.03 -11.31 22.54
CA GLU A 65 -19.99 -10.33 23.63
C GLU A 65 -19.24 -9.06 23.21
N ALA A 66 -18.15 -9.21 22.47
CA ALA A 66 -17.40 -8.08 21.94
C ALA A 66 -18.19 -7.26 20.91
N LYS A 67 -18.96 -7.92 20.03
CA LYS A 67 -19.85 -7.28 19.05
C LYS A 67 -20.94 -6.45 19.70
N SER A 68 -21.48 -6.91 20.82
CA SER A 68 -22.48 -6.17 21.61
C SER A 68 -21.91 -4.93 22.31
N GLY A 69 -20.58 -4.77 22.32
CA GLY A 69 -19.87 -3.67 22.94
C GLY A 69 -19.52 -3.98 24.40
N VAL A 70 -18.23 -4.19 24.69
CA VAL A 70 -17.77 -4.37 26.07
C VAL A 70 -17.73 -3.00 26.76
N GLY A 71 -18.64 -2.80 27.72
CA GLY A 71 -18.89 -1.49 28.34
C GLY A 71 -17.96 -1.11 29.50
N ASN A 72 -17.24 -2.05 30.13
CA ASN A 72 -16.42 -1.73 31.30
C ASN A 72 -15.13 -2.57 31.41
N THR A 73 -14.03 -1.96 31.86
CA THR A 73 -12.70 -2.59 32.01
C THR A 73 -12.28 -2.80 33.47
N THR A 74 -13.14 -2.43 34.43
CA THR A 74 -12.86 -2.43 35.89
C THR A 74 -12.44 -3.79 36.44
N ASP A 75 -12.94 -4.89 35.87
CA ASP A 75 -12.66 -6.27 36.33
C ASP A 75 -11.65 -7.01 35.44
N LEU A 76 -11.01 -6.30 34.51
CA LEU A 76 -10.01 -6.86 33.59
C LEU A 76 -8.59 -6.60 34.08
N LYS A 77 -7.66 -7.44 33.64
CA LYS A 77 -6.24 -7.30 33.97
C LYS A 77 -5.59 -6.33 32.96
N PRO A 78 -5.12 -5.13 33.38
CA PRO A 78 -4.45 -4.21 32.48
C PRO A 78 -3.02 -4.68 32.15
N LEU A 79 -2.61 -4.50 30.90
CA LEU A 79 -1.26 -4.80 30.41
C LEU A 79 -0.37 -3.56 30.55
N LYS A 80 -0.05 -3.17 31.80
CA LYS A 80 0.67 -1.93 32.09
C LYS A 80 2.17 -1.99 31.81
N SER A 81 2.77 -3.17 31.90
CA SER A 81 4.22 -3.36 31.77
C SER A 81 4.61 -3.43 30.30
N VAL A 82 5.06 -2.31 29.74
CA VAL A 82 5.44 -2.14 28.32
C VAL A 82 6.51 -3.15 27.87
N ARG A 83 7.44 -3.54 28.77
CA ARG A 83 8.51 -4.53 28.50
C ARG A 83 8.12 -5.98 28.81
N ALA A 84 6.94 -6.22 29.38
CA ALA A 84 6.54 -7.58 29.69
C ALA A 84 6.30 -8.35 28.40
N LYS A 85 6.80 -9.58 28.34
CA LYS A 85 6.63 -10.44 27.16
C LYS A 85 5.22 -11.00 27.11
N LEU A 86 4.70 -11.23 25.91
CA LEU A 86 3.34 -11.75 25.69
C LEU A 86 3.11 -13.09 26.39
N ARG A 87 4.07 -14.01 26.32
CA ARG A 87 4.02 -15.26 27.09
C ARG A 87 3.93 -15.10 28.61
N VAL A 88 4.46 -14.01 29.17
CA VAL A 88 4.46 -13.76 30.63
C VAL A 88 3.14 -13.14 31.09
N VAL A 89 2.44 -12.45 30.19
CA VAL A 89 1.18 -11.78 30.52
C VAL A 89 -0.06 -12.64 30.25
N GLY A 90 0.11 -13.88 29.77
CA GLY A 90 -0.98 -14.83 29.48
C GLY A 90 -1.49 -14.75 28.04
N LEU A 91 -0.60 -14.38 27.10
CA LEU A 91 -0.85 -14.29 25.66
C LEU A 91 0.14 -15.19 24.86
N SER A 92 0.52 -16.35 25.43
CA SER A 92 1.26 -17.38 24.69
C SER A 92 0.30 -18.20 23.80
N ASP A 93 0.86 -18.96 22.86
CA ASP A 93 0.10 -19.89 22.02
C ASP A 93 -0.69 -20.92 22.86
N GLU A 94 -0.04 -21.40 23.94
CA GLU A 94 -0.62 -22.33 24.91
C GLU A 94 -1.77 -21.69 25.71
N ASP A 95 -1.66 -20.41 26.06
CA ASP A 95 -2.64 -19.69 26.89
C ASP A 95 -3.91 -19.28 26.13
N VAL A 96 -3.77 -18.98 24.84
CA VAL A 96 -4.90 -18.56 23.99
C VAL A 96 -5.73 -19.74 23.54
N GLY A 97 -5.15 -20.94 23.53
CA GLY A 97 -5.81 -22.19 23.16
C GLY A 97 -6.12 -22.26 21.67
N GLY A 98 -5.96 -23.44 21.07
CA GLY A 98 -6.49 -23.71 19.73
C GLY A 98 -8.01 -23.66 19.79
N VAL A 99 -8.62 -22.74 19.06
CA VAL A 99 -10.08 -22.68 18.93
C VAL A 99 -10.50 -23.91 18.11
N ASP A 100 -11.45 -24.70 18.62
CA ASP A 100 -12.04 -25.79 17.82
C ASP A 100 -12.62 -25.15 16.54
N GLU A 101 -12.32 -25.72 15.36
CA GLU A 101 -12.79 -25.22 14.06
C GLU A 101 -14.32 -25.06 14.03
N ASN A 102 -15.02 -25.85 14.87
CA ASN A 102 -16.47 -25.77 15.07
C ASN A 102 -16.93 -24.55 15.89
N GLU A 103 -16.11 -24.06 16.84
CA GLU A 103 -16.39 -22.86 17.64
C GLU A 103 -16.07 -21.58 16.86
N GLU A 104 -15.05 -21.60 15.99
CA GLU A 104 -14.76 -20.50 15.04
C GLU A 104 -15.88 -20.31 14.01
N ALA A 105 -16.56 -21.39 13.61
CA ALA A 105 -17.70 -21.34 12.69
C ALA A 105 -18.97 -20.74 13.32
N GLN A 106 -19.07 -20.74 14.65
CA GLN A 106 -20.21 -20.23 15.40
C GLN A 106 -19.97 -18.83 15.99
N GLU A 107 -18.86 -18.15 15.65
CA GLU A 107 -18.49 -16.83 16.22
C GLU A 107 -18.36 -16.84 17.75
N ARG A 108 -18.09 -18.02 18.33
CA ARG A 108 -17.88 -18.22 19.77
C ARG A 108 -16.41 -18.19 20.16
N GLY A 109 -15.55 -17.83 19.21
CA GLY A 109 -14.12 -17.74 19.42
C GLY A 109 -13.75 -16.74 20.53
N PRO A 110 -12.63 -16.99 21.24
CA PRO A 110 -12.15 -16.10 22.27
C PRO A 110 -11.60 -14.80 21.68
N VAL A 111 -11.99 -13.67 22.28
CA VAL A 111 -11.27 -12.40 22.19
C VAL A 111 -10.21 -12.42 23.27
N ASN A 112 -8.97 -12.09 22.89
CA ASN A 112 -7.79 -12.23 23.74
C ASN A 112 -7.38 -10.89 24.36
N VAL A 113 -7.61 -9.78 23.64
CA VAL A 113 -7.19 -8.43 24.05
C VAL A 113 -8.33 -7.44 23.87
N LEU A 114 -8.57 -6.61 24.89
CA LEU A 114 -9.46 -5.46 24.81
C LEU A 114 -8.65 -4.17 24.73
N VAL A 115 -9.02 -3.31 23.78
CA VAL A 115 -8.29 -2.09 23.41
C VAL A 115 -9.14 -0.87 23.76
N VAL A 116 -8.64 -0.02 24.65
CA VAL A 116 -9.25 1.28 24.93
C VAL A 116 -8.54 2.34 24.11
N VAL A 117 -9.33 3.07 23.32
CA VAL A 117 -8.88 4.21 22.51
C VAL A 117 -9.27 5.51 23.23
N PRO A 118 -8.36 6.50 23.36
CA PRO A 118 -8.63 7.79 24.00
C PRO A 118 -9.85 8.51 23.41
N THR A 119 -10.74 8.96 24.28
CA THR A 119 -12.07 9.52 23.94
C THR A 119 -12.00 10.79 23.09
N ASP A 120 -11.02 11.66 23.33
CA ASP A 120 -10.85 12.94 22.60
C ASP A 120 -10.41 12.75 21.14
N LYS A 121 -10.09 11.51 20.74
CA LYS A 121 -9.66 11.15 19.39
C LYS A 121 -10.66 10.21 18.68
N ARG A 122 -11.79 9.86 19.32
CA ARG A 122 -12.86 9.02 18.76
C ARG A 122 -13.69 9.72 17.68
N ALA A 123 -13.80 11.05 17.75
CA ALA A 123 -14.59 11.84 16.78
C ALA A 123 -14.08 11.74 15.32
N ALA A 124 -12.86 11.27 15.08
CA ALA A 124 -12.32 11.02 13.74
C ALA A 124 -12.52 9.57 13.24
N SER A 125 -12.97 8.64 14.09
CA SER A 125 -13.22 7.22 13.75
C SER A 125 -14.69 6.83 13.65
N ASP A 126 -15.61 7.67 14.11
CA ASP A 126 -17.02 7.30 14.34
C ASP A 126 -17.96 7.46 13.13
N HIS A 127 -17.44 7.53 11.89
CA HIS A 127 -18.26 7.60 10.66
C HIS A 127 -17.99 6.44 9.69
N PHE A 128 -17.94 5.21 10.19
CA PHE A 128 -18.15 4.03 9.36
C PHE A 128 -19.29 3.18 9.93
N PRO A 129 -20.49 3.21 9.32
CA PRO A 129 -21.47 2.17 9.57
C PRO A 129 -20.85 0.83 9.17
N ALA A 130 -20.95 -0.15 10.06
CA ALA A 130 -20.52 -1.51 9.83
C ALA A 130 -21.27 -2.10 8.62
N LEU A 131 -20.59 -2.14 7.48
CA LEU A 131 -20.90 -3.00 6.35
C LEU A 131 -19.60 -3.73 5.99
N PHE A 132 -19.20 -4.64 6.87
CA PHE A 132 -18.30 -5.72 6.45
C PHE A 132 -19.19 -6.81 5.86
N PRO A 133 -19.13 -7.08 4.55
CA PRO A 133 -19.79 -8.26 4.01
C PRO A 133 -19.14 -9.49 4.65
N GLU A 134 -19.98 -10.44 5.06
CA GLU A 134 -19.57 -11.77 5.52
C GLU A 134 -18.51 -12.36 4.59
N LYS A 135 -17.57 -13.07 5.21
CA LYS A 135 -16.49 -13.85 4.60
C LYS A 135 -16.84 -14.30 3.17
N LYS A 136 -16.40 -13.57 2.15
CA LYS A 136 -16.03 -14.25 0.91
C LYS A 136 -14.80 -15.05 1.30
N ARG A 137 -14.94 -16.38 1.30
CA ARG A 137 -13.84 -17.30 1.00
C ARG A 137 -12.87 -16.55 0.09
N ARG A 138 -11.56 -16.61 0.36
CA ARG A 138 -10.54 -16.36 -0.66
C ARG A 138 -10.75 -17.41 -1.75
N VAL A 139 -11.78 -17.21 -2.56
CA VAL A 139 -11.70 -17.46 -3.97
C VAL A 139 -10.60 -16.51 -4.39
N ASP A 140 -9.54 -17.06 -4.95
CA ASP A 140 -8.53 -16.32 -5.67
C ASP A 140 -9.20 -15.72 -6.92
N LEU A 141 -10.18 -14.83 -6.70
CA LEU A 141 -10.69 -13.91 -7.69
C LEU A 141 -9.58 -12.89 -7.81
N ARG A 142 -8.56 -13.27 -8.59
CA ARG A 142 -7.76 -12.29 -9.33
C ARG A 142 -8.79 -11.41 -10.00
N VAL A 143 -9.05 -10.23 -9.42
CA VAL A 143 -9.87 -9.24 -10.11
C VAL A 143 -9.08 -8.99 -11.37
N ALA A 144 -9.64 -9.43 -12.50
CA ALA A 144 -8.98 -9.31 -13.78
C ALA A 144 -8.59 -7.83 -13.94
N TYR A 145 -7.34 -7.59 -14.33
CA TYR A 145 -6.91 -6.26 -14.69
C TYR A 145 -7.85 -5.74 -15.76
N ALA A 146 -8.66 -4.75 -15.41
CA ALA A 146 -9.66 -4.17 -16.30
C ALA A 146 -9.04 -3.14 -17.27
N GLY A 147 -7.71 -3.00 -17.27
CA GLY A 147 -7.02 -1.96 -17.98
C GLY A 147 -7.21 -0.56 -17.35
N PRO A 148 -6.53 0.44 -17.90
CA PRO A 148 -6.79 1.84 -17.59
C PRO A 148 -8.18 2.24 -18.11
N LEU A 149 -8.94 3.01 -17.31
CA LEU A 149 -10.21 3.58 -17.74
C LEU A 149 -10.02 4.59 -18.89
N HIS A 150 -10.99 4.65 -19.81
CA HIS A 150 -10.98 5.62 -20.91
C HIS A 150 -11.31 7.04 -20.43
N VAL A 151 -10.83 8.05 -21.17
CA VAL A 151 -11.01 9.49 -20.91
C VAL A 151 -12.46 9.90 -20.65
N ASP A 152 -13.40 9.23 -21.31
CA ASP A 152 -14.82 9.54 -21.25
C ASP A 152 -15.56 8.78 -20.14
N GLU A 153 -14.89 7.84 -19.46
CA GLU A 153 -15.46 7.01 -18.39
C GLU A 153 -15.18 7.59 -16.99
N PHE A 154 -14.46 8.71 -16.91
CA PHE A 154 -14.25 9.44 -15.66
C PHE A 154 -15.44 10.32 -15.34
N SER A 155 -15.81 10.40 -14.07
CA SER A 155 -16.62 11.52 -13.57
C SER A 155 -15.88 12.44 -12.60
N VAL A 156 -14.56 12.24 -12.42
CA VAL A 156 -13.68 13.21 -11.76
C VAL A 156 -12.73 13.80 -12.81
N PRO A 157 -12.71 15.13 -13.00
CA PRO A 157 -11.73 15.79 -13.87
C PRO A 157 -10.30 15.54 -13.39
N MET A 158 -9.36 15.27 -14.30
CA MET A 158 -7.96 14.98 -13.93
C MET A 158 -7.29 16.13 -13.16
N GLU A 159 -7.68 17.37 -13.49
CA GLU A 159 -7.21 18.60 -12.87
C GLU A 159 -7.55 18.71 -11.38
N THR A 160 -8.49 17.92 -10.87
CA THR A 160 -8.81 17.89 -9.43
C THR A 160 -7.98 16.86 -8.67
N ILE A 161 -7.23 16.00 -9.36
CA ILE A 161 -6.42 14.97 -8.74
C ILE A 161 -5.04 15.55 -8.41
N ALA A 162 -4.78 15.79 -7.14
CA ALA A 162 -3.51 16.38 -6.67
C ALA A 162 -2.27 15.63 -7.18
N ALA A 163 -2.32 14.29 -7.18
CA ALA A 163 -1.21 13.46 -7.67
C ALA A 163 -0.92 13.70 -9.16
N PHE A 164 -1.94 13.90 -9.99
CA PHE A 164 -1.76 14.19 -11.42
C PHE A 164 -1.10 15.56 -11.59
N ASN A 165 -1.64 16.58 -10.91
CA ASN A 165 -1.11 17.95 -10.99
C ASN A 165 0.35 18.05 -10.50
N ASP A 166 0.68 17.37 -9.40
CA ASP A 166 2.04 17.36 -8.85
C ASP A 166 3.05 16.74 -9.84
N ILE A 167 2.67 15.61 -10.45
CA ILE A 167 3.52 14.92 -11.44
C ILE A 167 3.66 15.80 -12.69
N GLN A 168 2.55 16.31 -13.23
CA GLN A 168 2.54 17.15 -14.41
C GLN A 168 3.40 18.41 -14.22
N ALA A 169 3.21 19.11 -13.09
CA ALA A 169 4.00 20.30 -12.76
C ALA A 169 5.49 19.97 -12.64
N GLY A 170 5.84 18.84 -12.03
CA GLY A 170 7.22 18.39 -11.93
C GLY A 170 7.87 18.18 -13.29
N PHE A 171 7.21 17.46 -14.20
CA PHE A 171 7.72 17.20 -15.54
C PHE A 171 7.82 18.48 -16.38
N SER A 172 6.98 19.49 -16.10
CA SER A 172 6.96 20.79 -16.79
C SER A 172 8.05 21.76 -16.36
N MET A 173 8.72 21.53 -15.22
CA MET A 173 9.70 22.47 -14.67
C MET A 173 11.01 22.47 -15.49
N GLU A 174 11.19 23.49 -16.33
CA GLU A 174 12.45 23.76 -17.03
C GLU A 174 13.64 23.93 -16.06
N GLY A 175 14.77 23.33 -16.42
CA GLY A 175 16.01 23.43 -15.63
C GLY A 175 16.04 22.58 -14.35
N SER A 176 14.98 21.82 -14.06
CA SER A 176 14.97 20.89 -12.93
C SER A 176 15.72 19.59 -13.24
N CYS A 177 16.36 19.03 -12.21
CA CYS A 177 16.97 17.71 -12.21
C CYS A 177 15.85 16.68 -12.43
N GLY A 178 15.90 15.92 -13.54
CA GLY A 178 14.82 15.05 -14.03
C GLY A 178 14.04 14.39 -12.88
N PRO A 179 12.80 14.85 -12.58
CA PRO A 179 12.10 14.45 -11.37
C PRO A 179 11.80 12.96 -11.38
N LEU A 180 11.92 12.35 -10.21
CA LEU A 180 11.66 10.93 -10.04
C LEU A 180 10.45 10.78 -9.13
N TYR A 181 9.33 10.36 -9.71
CA TYR A 181 8.07 10.13 -9.01
C TYR A 181 7.80 8.64 -8.83
N MET A 182 7.22 8.32 -7.69
CA MET A 182 6.64 7.00 -7.44
C MET A 182 5.19 7.17 -7.00
N LEU A 183 4.27 6.68 -7.83
CA LEU A 183 2.82 6.66 -7.56
C LEU A 183 2.41 5.26 -7.10
N TYR A 184 2.11 5.11 -5.82
CA TYR A 184 1.77 3.82 -5.24
C TYR A 184 0.43 3.84 -4.51
N GLY A 185 -0.26 2.69 -4.47
CA GLY A 185 -1.59 2.58 -3.87
C GLY A 185 -2.24 1.23 -4.12
N PRO A 186 -3.45 0.97 -3.59
CA PRO A 186 -4.13 -0.30 -3.80
C PRO A 186 -4.46 -0.51 -5.29
N ARG A 187 -4.70 -1.77 -5.69
CA ARG A 187 -5.10 -2.09 -7.08
C ARG A 187 -6.40 -1.36 -7.43
N GLN A 188 -6.52 -0.91 -8.68
CA GLN A 188 -7.71 -0.23 -9.23
C GLN A 188 -8.00 1.20 -8.71
N PHE A 189 -7.02 1.85 -8.07
CA PHE A 189 -7.14 3.25 -7.62
C PHE A 189 -6.75 4.28 -8.69
N GLY A 190 -6.96 3.97 -9.97
CA GLY A 190 -6.71 4.91 -11.07
C GLY A 190 -5.24 5.29 -11.31
N LYS A 191 -4.28 4.56 -10.74
CA LYS A 191 -2.84 4.88 -10.87
C LYS A 191 -2.34 4.72 -12.32
N SER A 192 -2.65 3.59 -12.95
CA SER A 192 -2.37 3.36 -14.38
C SER A 192 -3.03 4.42 -15.25
N THR A 193 -4.26 4.81 -14.91
CA THR A 193 -4.94 5.93 -15.57
C THR A 193 -4.16 7.23 -15.45
N ILE A 194 -3.70 7.61 -14.25
CA ILE A 194 -2.91 8.84 -14.06
C ILE A 194 -1.64 8.77 -14.94
N ALA A 195 -0.96 7.63 -14.97
CA ALA A 195 0.21 7.44 -15.83
C ALA A 195 -0.12 7.62 -17.33
N HIS A 196 -1.19 7.00 -17.82
CA HIS A 196 -1.64 7.20 -19.20
C HIS A 196 -2.03 8.64 -19.51
N ARG A 197 -2.59 9.37 -18.55
CA ARG A 197 -2.89 10.80 -18.71
C ARG A 197 -1.65 11.65 -18.81
N ILE A 198 -0.61 11.34 -18.03
CA ILE A 198 0.70 11.99 -18.17
C ILE A 198 1.28 11.69 -19.56
N VAL A 199 1.23 10.45 -20.05
CA VAL A 199 1.66 10.10 -21.42
C VAL A 199 0.93 10.95 -22.46
N ASN A 200 -0.40 10.99 -22.39
CA ASN A 200 -1.22 11.74 -23.34
C ASN A 200 -0.95 13.25 -23.28
N TRP A 201 -0.75 13.80 -22.07
CA TRP A 201 -0.41 15.20 -21.90
C TRP A 201 0.97 15.52 -22.51
N ILE A 202 2.01 14.72 -22.23
CA ILE A 202 3.34 14.90 -22.81
C ILE A 202 3.28 14.88 -24.34
N ALA A 203 2.48 13.97 -24.92
CA ALA A 203 2.32 13.89 -26.37
C ALA A 203 1.55 15.07 -26.99
N ALA A 204 0.67 15.71 -26.22
CA ALA A 204 -0.19 16.81 -26.69
C ALA A 204 0.41 18.20 -26.43
N ASP A 205 1.29 18.35 -25.43
CA ASP A 205 1.83 19.65 -25.02
C ASP A 205 2.93 20.13 -25.98
N PRO A 206 2.78 21.30 -26.63
CA PRO A 206 3.80 21.83 -27.54
C PRO A 206 5.17 22.03 -26.88
N GLN A 207 5.21 22.31 -25.57
CA GLN A 207 6.46 22.48 -24.81
C GLN A 207 7.22 21.16 -24.59
N MET A 208 6.55 20.02 -24.82
CA MET A 208 7.10 18.67 -24.67
C MET A 208 7.37 17.99 -26.01
N SER A 209 7.30 18.72 -27.12
CA SER A 209 7.45 18.16 -28.48
C SER A 209 8.84 17.54 -28.77
N ASP A 210 9.85 17.86 -27.98
CA ASP A 210 11.20 17.28 -28.05
C ASP A 210 11.42 16.11 -27.07
N VAL A 211 10.37 15.69 -26.34
CA VAL A 211 10.40 14.63 -25.33
C VAL A 211 9.78 13.35 -25.88
N GLU A 212 10.57 12.27 -25.92
CA GLU A 212 10.09 10.92 -26.18
C GLU A 212 9.53 10.31 -24.89
N CYS A 213 8.23 10.02 -24.85
CA CYS A 213 7.59 9.41 -23.69
C CYS A 213 7.59 7.88 -23.79
N ILE A 214 8.47 7.23 -23.01
CA ILE A 214 8.63 5.78 -23.02
C ILE A 214 7.72 5.20 -21.94
N PHE A 215 6.65 4.52 -22.35
CA PHE A 215 5.71 3.83 -21.45
C PHE A 215 5.88 2.31 -21.54
N ILE A 216 6.01 1.65 -20.40
CA ILE A 216 6.00 0.19 -20.30
C ILE A 216 5.15 -0.27 -19.12
N GLU A 217 4.29 -1.26 -19.36
CA GLU A 217 3.69 -2.07 -18.31
C GLU A 217 4.58 -3.31 -18.11
N LEU A 218 5.19 -3.45 -16.93
CA LEU A 218 6.09 -4.56 -16.65
C LEU A 218 5.32 -5.86 -16.42
N ARG A 219 5.92 -6.94 -16.90
CA ARG A 219 5.51 -8.32 -16.63
C ARG A 219 6.71 -9.09 -16.12
N THR A 220 6.46 -10.24 -15.49
CA THR A 220 7.51 -11.16 -15.03
C THR A 220 8.50 -11.55 -16.13
N SER A 221 8.05 -11.64 -17.39
CA SER A 221 8.92 -11.92 -18.53
C SER A 221 9.92 -10.80 -18.84
N ASN A 222 9.59 -9.54 -18.55
CA ASN A 222 10.45 -8.40 -18.85
C ASN A 222 11.63 -8.26 -17.88
N VAL A 223 11.52 -8.83 -16.69
CA VAL A 223 12.46 -8.61 -15.57
C VAL A 223 13.33 -9.83 -15.27
N ARG A 224 13.36 -10.81 -16.19
CA ARG A 224 14.12 -12.06 -16.05
C ARG A 224 15.62 -11.80 -15.86
N ASP A 225 16.15 -10.87 -16.64
CA ASP A 225 17.55 -10.44 -16.63
C ASP A 225 17.67 -9.01 -17.19
N ALA A 226 18.85 -8.41 -17.02
CA ALA A 226 19.08 -7.02 -17.43
C ALA A 226 18.94 -6.80 -18.94
N ALA A 227 19.43 -7.71 -19.78
CA ALA A 227 19.38 -7.54 -21.23
C ALA A 227 17.93 -7.61 -21.73
N THR A 228 17.13 -8.54 -21.20
CA THR A 228 15.70 -8.65 -21.49
C THR A 228 14.95 -7.39 -21.07
N PHE A 229 15.29 -6.82 -19.91
CA PHE A 229 14.68 -5.59 -19.41
C PHE A 229 14.98 -4.38 -20.30
N TRP A 230 16.27 -4.15 -20.59
CA TRP A 230 16.69 -3.02 -21.43
C TRP A 230 16.16 -3.14 -22.87
N THR A 231 16.15 -4.35 -23.43
CA THR A 231 15.54 -4.61 -24.74
C THR A 231 14.03 -4.38 -24.72
N SER A 232 13.34 -4.76 -23.64
CA SER A 232 11.91 -4.47 -23.48
C SER A 232 11.59 -2.98 -23.46
N LEU A 233 12.48 -2.15 -22.90
CA LEU A 233 12.37 -0.70 -22.96
C LEU A 233 12.67 -0.16 -24.37
N GLY A 234 13.74 -0.64 -25.01
CA GLY A 234 14.11 -0.24 -26.37
C GLY A 234 12.99 -0.47 -27.38
N MET A 235 12.33 -1.63 -27.31
CA MET A 235 11.20 -1.98 -28.17
C MET A 235 10.01 -1.02 -28.08
N ARG A 236 9.92 -0.20 -27.01
CA ARG A 236 8.89 0.84 -26.89
C ARG A 236 9.19 2.09 -27.70
N ILE A 237 10.46 2.31 -28.04
CA ILE A 237 10.91 3.40 -28.90
C ILE A 237 10.91 2.95 -30.37
N GLU A 238 11.55 1.81 -30.63
CA GLU A 238 11.70 1.26 -31.97
C GLU A 238 11.43 -0.25 -31.93
N PRO A 239 10.39 -0.73 -32.66
CA PRO A 239 10.12 -2.16 -32.76
C PRO A 239 11.36 -2.94 -33.20
N ASP A 240 11.52 -4.16 -32.66
CA ASP A 240 12.65 -5.06 -32.96
C ASP A 240 14.05 -4.54 -32.58
N SER A 241 14.15 -3.41 -31.88
CA SER A 241 15.43 -2.94 -31.34
C SER A 241 15.98 -3.90 -30.28
N VAL A 242 17.31 -4.00 -30.24
CA VAL A 242 18.04 -4.82 -29.27
C VAL A 242 18.89 -3.92 -28.39
N CYS A 243 18.57 -3.87 -27.10
CA CYS A 243 19.30 -3.09 -26.11
C CYS A 243 19.82 -4.03 -25.03
N PRO A 244 21.07 -4.53 -25.14
CA PRO A 244 21.62 -5.47 -24.16
C PRO A 244 21.91 -4.80 -22.80
N ASP A 245 22.04 -3.48 -22.77
CA ASP A 245 22.39 -2.71 -21.58
C ASP A 245 21.80 -1.29 -21.60
N GLU A 246 22.04 -0.56 -20.51
CA GLU A 246 21.62 0.83 -20.32
C GLU A 246 22.19 1.78 -21.37
N ASN A 247 23.43 1.56 -21.84
CA ASN A 247 24.10 2.46 -22.77
C ASN A 247 23.48 2.36 -24.17
N ALA A 248 23.15 1.14 -24.60
CA ALA A 248 22.42 0.91 -25.84
C ALA A 248 21.03 1.56 -25.78
N PHE A 249 20.33 1.41 -24.65
CA PHE A 249 19.03 2.04 -24.44
C PHE A 249 19.10 3.58 -24.49
N ILE A 250 20.04 4.21 -23.77
CA ILE A 250 20.20 5.67 -23.76
C ILE A 250 20.51 6.20 -25.16
N LYS A 251 21.40 5.53 -25.91
CA LYS A 251 21.70 5.92 -27.30
C LYS A 251 20.47 5.89 -28.20
N LEU A 252 19.58 4.92 -28.00
CA LEU A 252 18.33 4.83 -28.74
C LEU A 252 17.33 5.91 -28.29
N ALA A 253 17.15 6.09 -26.97
CA ALA A 253 16.20 7.04 -26.38
C ALA A 253 16.55 8.51 -26.66
N THR A 254 17.83 8.81 -26.87
CA THR A 254 18.32 10.16 -27.17
C THR A 254 18.59 10.41 -28.66
N ARG A 255 18.15 9.48 -29.52
CA ARG A 255 18.32 9.58 -30.97
C ARG A 255 17.66 10.86 -31.50
N GLY A 256 18.40 11.61 -32.30
CA GLY A 256 17.91 12.89 -32.86
C GLY A 256 17.91 14.05 -31.86
N GLN A 257 18.75 13.98 -30.81
CA GLN A 257 18.85 15.01 -29.76
C GLN A 257 17.55 15.19 -28.96
N ARG A 258 16.67 14.19 -28.98
CA ARG A 258 15.48 14.17 -28.14
C ARG A 258 15.85 13.97 -26.68
N ARG A 259 15.06 14.58 -25.81
CA ARG A 259 15.02 14.21 -24.39
C ARG A 259 14.04 13.05 -24.24
N PHE A 260 14.09 12.32 -23.14
CA PHE A 260 13.11 11.27 -22.88
C PHE A 260 12.62 11.29 -21.43
N CYS A 261 11.40 10.79 -21.23
CA CYS A 261 10.91 10.41 -19.92
C CYS A 261 10.53 8.94 -19.90
N LEU A 262 10.59 8.34 -18.72
CA LEU A 262 10.30 6.92 -18.54
C LEU A 262 9.15 6.72 -17.55
N ILE A 263 8.09 6.06 -18.02
CA ILE A 263 6.93 5.71 -17.22
C ILE A 263 6.82 4.18 -17.16
N VAL A 264 6.86 3.64 -15.95
CA VAL A 264 6.89 2.19 -15.68
C VAL A 264 5.69 1.83 -14.83
N ASP A 265 4.72 1.14 -15.42
CA ASP A 265 3.56 0.58 -14.73
C ASP A 265 3.79 -0.86 -14.29
N GLU A 266 3.03 -1.30 -13.28
CA GLU A 266 3.22 -2.56 -12.55
C GLU A 266 4.70 -2.77 -12.15
N MET A 267 5.34 -1.70 -11.67
CA MET A 267 6.75 -1.68 -11.28
C MET A 267 7.07 -2.67 -10.15
N ASP A 268 6.07 -3.16 -9.43
CA ASP A 268 6.17 -4.26 -8.46
C ASP A 268 6.97 -5.45 -9.02
N HIS A 269 6.77 -5.80 -10.29
CA HIS A 269 7.47 -6.92 -10.95
C HIS A 269 8.99 -6.73 -10.99
N LEU A 270 9.48 -5.49 -11.08
CA LEU A 270 10.93 -5.24 -11.07
C LEU A 270 11.59 -5.78 -9.79
N PHE A 271 10.86 -5.78 -8.68
CA PHE A 271 11.38 -6.18 -7.37
C PHE A 271 11.42 -7.69 -7.16
N ASP A 272 10.82 -8.48 -8.05
CA ASP A 272 11.00 -9.93 -8.09
C ASP A 272 12.47 -10.28 -8.39
N ASN A 273 13.19 -9.39 -9.09
CA ASN A 273 14.61 -9.50 -9.38
C ASN A 273 15.41 -8.39 -8.68
N LYS A 274 15.89 -8.67 -7.46
CA LYS A 274 16.55 -7.68 -6.60
C LYS A 274 17.81 -7.05 -7.20
N ASP A 275 18.60 -7.83 -7.92
CA ASP A 275 19.85 -7.34 -8.53
C ASP A 275 19.54 -6.39 -9.68
N LEU A 276 18.58 -6.74 -10.54
CA LEU A 276 18.08 -5.87 -11.60
C LEU A 276 17.46 -4.59 -11.05
N ALA A 277 16.62 -4.69 -10.02
CA ALA A 277 16.04 -3.52 -9.37
C ALA A 277 17.13 -2.58 -8.83
N LYS A 278 18.16 -3.14 -8.19
CA LYS A 278 19.28 -2.36 -7.64
C LYS A 278 20.08 -1.66 -8.74
N THR A 279 20.43 -2.36 -9.82
CA THR A 279 21.18 -1.77 -10.93
C THR A 279 20.35 -0.70 -11.64
N PHE A 280 19.09 -0.98 -11.96
CA PHE A 280 18.19 -0.01 -12.58
C PHE A 280 18.00 1.25 -11.74
N LEU A 281 17.77 1.12 -10.43
CA LEU A 281 17.66 2.28 -9.53
C LEU A 281 18.96 3.08 -9.45
N SER A 282 20.13 2.44 -9.57
CA SER A 282 21.41 3.13 -9.66
C SER A 282 21.50 3.95 -10.95
N VAL A 283 21.06 3.40 -12.07
CA VAL A 283 21.02 4.08 -13.37
C VAL A 283 20.05 5.26 -13.36
N LEU A 284 18.84 5.10 -12.80
CA LEU A 284 17.89 6.21 -12.67
C LEU A 284 18.47 7.40 -11.88
N ARG A 285 19.31 7.15 -10.87
CA ARG A 285 19.99 8.22 -10.11
C ARG A 285 20.97 9.00 -10.97
N THR A 286 21.70 8.33 -11.87
CA THR A 286 22.65 9.01 -12.75
C THR A 286 21.92 9.84 -13.80
N TRP A 287 20.79 9.36 -14.30
CA TRP A 287 19.95 10.08 -15.26
C TRP A 287 19.32 11.34 -14.68
N LYS A 288 19.01 11.37 -13.38
CA LYS A 288 18.42 12.54 -12.73
C LYS A 288 19.19 13.84 -13.04
N ALA A 289 20.51 13.77 -13.11
CA ALA A 289 21.38 14.92 -13.40
C ALA A 289 21.66 15.14 -14.90
N ALA A 290 21.16 14.26 -15.77
CA ALA A 290 21.43 14.31 -17.20
C ALA A 290 20.44 15.25 -17.92
N SER A 291 20.96 16.08 -18.82
CA SER A 291 20.14 17.04 -19.60
C SER A 291 19.18 16.37 -20.59
N TYR A 292 19.49 15.15 -21.01
CA TYR A 292 18.65 14.37 -21.93
C TYR A 292 17.46 13.69 -21.24
N PHE A 293 17.35 13.77 -19.90
CA PHE A 293 16.37 13.02 -19.13
C PHE A 293 15.35 13.96 -18.48
N CYS A 294 14.09 13.85 -18.89
CA CYS A 294 13.00 14.72 -18.45
C CYS A 294 12.30 14.25 -17.18
N GLY A 295 12.43 12.97 -16.80
CA GLY A 295 11.82 12.47 -15.57
C GLY A 295 11.39 11.00 -15.63
N PHE A 296 11.02 10.50 -14.45
CA PHE A 296 10.57 9.13 -14.23
C PHE A 296 9.25 9.13 -13.47
N LEU A 297 8.35 8.23 -13.84
CA LEU A 297 7.17 7.86 -13.06
C LEU A 297 7.10 6.34 -12.91
N GLY A 298 7.36 5.84 -11.71
CA GLY A 298 7.07 4.46 -11.34
C GLY A 298 5.65 4.35 -10.80
N VAL A 299 4.91 3.32 -11.21
CA VAL A 299 3.57 3.01 -10.70
C VAL A 299 3.54 1.60 -10.15
N GLY A 300 2.94 1.42 -8.96
CA GLY A 300 2.73 0.09 -8.41
C GLY A 300 1.93 0.03 -7.11
N SER A 301 1.94 -1.12 -6.45
CA SER A 301 1.09 -1.43 -5.29
C SER A 301 1.62 -0.93 -3.94
N HIS A 302 0.86 -1.14 -2.86
CA HIS A 302 1.33 -0.84 -1.49
C HIS A 302 2.46 -1.75 -1.00
N ASP A 303 2.63 -2.92 -1.61
CA ASP A 303 3.71 -3.85 -1.23
C ASP A 303 5.09 -3.23 -1.53
N LEU A 304 5.15 -2.24 -2.43
CA LEU A 304 6.35 -1.45 -2.71
C LEU A 304 6.84 -0.62 -1.51
N VAL A 305 5.96 -0.28 -0.57
CA VAL A 305 6.27 0.57 0.60
C VAL A 305 7.00 -0.22 1.70
N HIS A 306 6.92 -1.55 1.69
CA HIS A 306 7.57 -2.42 2.68
C HIS A 306 9.00 -2.84 2.29
N HIS A 307 9.54 -2.37 1.17
CA HIS A 307 10.87 -2.79 0.69
C HIS A 307 12.08 -2.28 1.50
N TYR A 308 11.91 -1.37 2.47
CA TYR A 308 12.97 -1.09 3.44
C TYR A 308 13.39 -2.37 4.21
N LYS A 309 12.46 -3.33 4.36
CA LYS A 309 12.72 -4.67 4.92
C LYS A 309 13.58 -5.56 4.00
N VAL A 310 13.56 -5.32 2.69
CA VAL A 310 14.33 -6.08 1.70
C VAL A 310 15.77 -5.56 1.57
N PHE A 311 15.99 -4.27 1.79
CA PHE A 311 17.29 -3.61 1.55
C PHE A 311 18.09 -3.22 2.81
N ARG A 312 17.69 -3.67 4.03
CA ARG A 312 18.37 -3.35 5.31
C ARG A 312 18.78 -1.87 5.42
N GLY A 313 17.84 -0.96 5.14
CA GLY A 313 18.02 0.49 5.32
C GLY A 313 17.18 1.01 6.48
N ASP A 314 17.71 2.00 7.21
CA ASP A 314 16.99 2.79 8.21
C ASP A 314 15.74 3.45 7.58
N MET A 315 14.70 3.75 8.36
CA MET A 315 13.46 4.42 7.89
C MET A 315 13.71 5.77 7.21
N LYS A 316 14.88 6.38 7.45
CA LYS A 316 15.35 7.61 6.77
C LYS A 316 16.00 7.35 5.40
N SER A 317 16.37 6.10 5.12
CA SER A 317 16.95 5.64 3.86
C SER A 317 15.96 4.68 3.18
N SER A 318 14.89 5.25 2.62
CA SER A 318 14.07 4.52 1.64
C SER A 318 15.00 4.00 0.52
N PRO A 319 14.81 2.76 0.00
CA PRO A 319 15.53 2.31 -1.19
C PRO A 319 15.32 3.29 -2.37
N PHE A 320 14.24 4.07 -2.31
CA PHE A 320 13.97 5.20 -3.17
C PHE A 320 14.48 6.52 -2.55
N ASN A 321 15.79 6.65 -2.37
CA ASN A 321 16.41 7.97 -2.19
C ASN A 321 16.51 8.73 -3.54
N VAL A 322 15.51 8.56 -4.41
CA VAL A 322 15.54 8.99 -5.83
C VAL A 322 14.64 10.20 -6.07
N GLY A 323 13.48 10.31 -5.40
CA GLY A 323 12.63 11.50 -5.54
C GLY A 323 11.31 11.45 -4.78
N ASN A 324 10.32 12.20 -5.25
CA ASN A 324 9.05 12.46 -4.57
C ASN A 324 8.15 11.22 -4.59
N MET A 325 7.83 10.69 -3.41
CA MET A 325 6.91 9.57 -3.25
C MET A 325 5.48 10.09 -3.06
N ILE A 326 4.59 9.80 -4.01
CA ILE A 326 3.19 10.20 -3.97
C ILE A 326 2.34 8.98 -3.64
N LYS A 327 1.78 8.97 -2.43
CA LYS A 327 0.75 7.99 -2.07
C LYS A 327 -0.52 8.37 -2.81
N SER A 328 -1.04 7.49 -3.65
CA SER A 328 -2.41 7.59 -4.13
C SER A 328 -3.32 7.55 -2.90
N ARG A 329 -3.89 8.71 -2.56
CA ARG A 329 -4.86 8.85 -1.48
C ARG A 329 -6.25 8.64 -2.08
N PHE A 330 -7.13 8.04 -1.30
CA PHE A 330 -8.56 8.03 -1.54
C PHE A 330 -9.03 9.47 -1.76
N ASP A 331 -9.45 9.83 -2.97
CA ASP A 331 -10.32 10.99 -3.17
C ASP A 331 -11.77 10.49 -3.12
N ALA A 332 -12.53 10.97 -2.13
CA ALA A 332 -13.89 10.54 -1.85
C ALA A 332 -14.86 10.75 -3.05
N GLN A 333 -14.46 11.53 -4.06
CA GLN A 333 -15.25 11.78 -5.26
C GLN A 333 -15.28 10.59 -6.25
N LEU A 334 -14.30 9.68 -6.21
CA LEU A 334 -14.27 8.52 -7.12
C LEU A 334 -15.27 7.40 -6.74
N GLN A 335 -15.80 7.40 -5.51
CA GLN A 335 -16.82 6.43 -5.09
C GLN A 335 -18.20 6.69 -5.69
N ILE A 336 -18.58 7.96 -5.90
CA ILE A 336 -19.90 8.27 -6.48
C ILE A 336 -19.98 7.68 -7.89
N ILE A 337 -18.85 7.59 -8.59
CA ILE A 337 -18.77 7.21 -9.99
C ILE A 337 -18.79 5.70 -10.15
N GLN A 338 -18.04 4.97 -9.34
CA GLN A 338 -18.07 3.51 -9.37
C GLN A 338 -19.42 2.96 -8.89
N VAL A 339 -20.05 3.60 -7.90
CA VAL A 339 -21.40 3.21 -7.45
C VAL A 339 -22.47 3.57 -8.50
N VAL A 340 -22.34 4.71 -9.19
CA VAL A 340 -23.29 5.11 -10.26
C VAL A 340 -23.10 4.29 -11.55
N LEU A 341 -21.87 3.98 -11.97
CA LEU A 341 -21.63 3.15 -13.16
C LEU A 341 -22.08 1.69 -12.94
N LEU A 342 -21.79 1.10 -11.76
CA LEU A 342 -22.26 -0.25 -11.42
C LEU A 342 -23.79 -0.31 -11.24
N ALA A 343 -24.44 0.77 -10.82
CA ALA A 343 -25.89 0.87 -10.78
C ALA A 343 -26.53 1.06 -12.17
N SER A 344 -25.80 1.62 -13.15
CA SER A 344 -26.29 1.85 -14.51
C SER A 344 -26.19 0.63 -15.44
N LEU A 345 -25.20 -0.26 -15.20
CA LEU A 345 -25.01 -1.51 -15.93
C LEU A 345 -25.90 -2.66 -15.42
N GLY A 346 -26.74 -2.39 -14.42
CA GLY A 346 -27.71 -3.32 -13.83
C GLY A 346 -29.17 -3.04 -14.24
N ARG A 347 -29.42 -2.60 -15.48
CA ARG A 347 -30.75 -2.62 -16.11
C ARG A 347 -30.74 -3.34 -17.43
#